data_AF-A0A835X291-F1
#
_entry.id   AF-A0A835X291-F1
#
_cell.length_a   1.000
_cell.length_b   1.000
_cell.length_c   1.000
_cell.angle_alpha   90.00
_cell.angle_beta   90.00
_cell.angle_gamma   90.00
#
_symmetry.space_group_name_H-M   'P 1'
#
loop_
_entity.id
_entity.type
_entity.pdbx_description
1 polymer ?
#
loop_
_entity_poly.entity_id
_entity_poly.type
_entity_poly.pdbx_seq_one_letter_code
_entity_poly.pdbx_strand_id
1 'polypeptide(L)'
;MGRDKVGEYYGRYSASLSLLSAKIVIENSGLFAKKGLDVRVIVEALISAGVASCIAGSSRPCSGAEHLFSHALDKIAPGVGLHGQKCGIGAIMMAKLQGQDWKTIIKTLKNVGAPTTAKQIGLKPDQVVKALTMAQDLRPERYTILKEVEMTKNKALSLAKSTKVI
;
A
#
# COMPACT_ATOMS: atom_id res chain seq x y z
N MET A 1 -9.75 -12.43 -2.17
CA MET A 1 -8.72 -13.17 -1.39
C MET A 1 -9.26 -13.58 -0.03
N GLY A 2 -9.37 -12.70 0.99
CA GLY A 2 -9.85 -13.11 2.33
C GLY A 2 -11.21 -13.80 2.32
N ARG A 3 -12.19 -13.23 1.60
CA ARG A 3 -13.49 -13.87 1.35
C ARG A 3 -13.39 -15.28 0.80
N ASP A 4 -12.61 -15.45 -0.26
CA ASP A 4 -12.55 -16.70 -1.02
C ASP A 4 -11.70 -17.77 -0.33
N LYS A 5 -10.74 -17.36 0.52
CA LYS A 5 -9.79 -18.26 1.19
C LYS A 5 -10.23 -18.67 2.60
N VAL A 6 -10.84 -17.75 3.35
CA VAL A 6 -11.18 -17.95 4.77
C VAL A 6 -12.60 -17.52 5.14
N GLY A 7 -13.47 -17.26 4.15
CA GLY A 7 -14.87 -16.91 4.39
C GLY A 7 -15.09 -15.53 5.00
N GLU A 8 -14.10 -14.65 4.94
CA GLU A 8 -14.20 -13.30 5.51
C GLU A 8 -15.30 -12.47 4.81
N TYR A 9 -16.03 -11.66 5.58
CA TYR A 9 -17.01 -10.74 5.05
C TYR A 9 -16.40 -9.83 3.97
N TYR A 10 -17.14 -9.64 2.87
CA TYR A 10 -16.76 -8.76 1.77
C TYR A 10 -17.89 -7.80 1.41
N GLY A 11 -17.80 -6.58 1.94
CA GLY A 11 -18.68 -5.48 1.55
C GLY A 11 -18.36 -5.01 0.14
N ARG A 12 -19.09 -5.52 -0.87
CA ARG A 12 -18.89 -5.12 -2.28
C ARG A 12 -19.02 -3.61 -2.48
N TYR A 13 -19.98 -2.97 -1.79
CA TYR A 13 -20.19 -1.53 -1.87
C TYR A 13 -18.97 -0.74 -1.36
N SER A 14 -18.50 -1.07 -0.14
CA SER A 14 -17.30 -0.45 0.45
C SER A 14 -16.05 -0.68 -0.39
N ALA A 15 -15.88 -1.87 -0.97
CA ALA A 15 -14.75 -2.18 -1.84
C ALA A 15 -14.78 -1.33 -3.11
N SER A 16 -15.93 -1.21 -3.77
CA SER A 16 -16.11 -0.37 -4.96
C SER A 16 -15.84 1.11 -4.67
N LEU A 17 -16.32 1.63 -3.53
CA LEU A 17 -16.12 3.03 -3.15
C LEU A 17 -14.65 3.36 -2.88
N SER A 18 -13.95 2.49 -2.15
CA SER A 18 -12.50 2.64 -1.94
C SER A 18 -11.72 2.56 -3.25
N LEU A 19 -12.05 1.62 -4.13
CA LEU A 19 -11.42 1.48 -5.44
C LEU A 19 -11.64 2.73 -6.32
N LEU A 20 -12.85 3.28 -6.34
CA LEU A 20 -13.15 4.51 -7.07
C LEU A 20 -12.27 5.67 -6.59
N SER A 21 -12.10 5.79 -5.27
CA SER A 21 -11.25 6.82 -4.65
C SER A 21 -9.80 6.74 -5.16
N ALA A 22 -9.23 5.54 -5.20
CA ALA A 22 -7.89 5.33 -5.74
C ALA A 22 -7.80 5.61 -7.25
N LYS A 23 -8.80 5.20 -8.03
CA LYS A 23 -8.85 5.42 -9.49
C LYS A 23 -8.87 6.90 -9.85
N ILE A 24 -9.70 7.71 -9.17
CA ILE A 24 -9.78 9.15 -9.41
C ILE A 24 -8.39 9.80 -9.24
N VAL A 25 -7.63 9.44 -8.20
CA VAL A 25 -6.28 9.96 -7.98
C VAL A 25 -5.31 9.50 -9.07
N ILE A 26 -5.37 8.23 -9.48
CA ILE A 26 -4.52 7.68 -10.55
C ILE A 26 -4.79 8.40 -11.88
N GLU A 27 -6.05 8.56 -12.26
CA GLU A 27 -6.49 9.19 -13.50
C GLU A 27 -6.08 10.67 -13.56
N ASN A 28 -6.21 11.39 -12.44
CA ASN A 28 -5.80 12.80 -12.35
C ASN A 28 -4.28 13.00 -12.16
N SER A 29 -3.52 11.94 -11.88
CA SER A 29 -2.08 12.08 -11.57
C SER A 29 -1.28 12.78 -12.68
N GLY A 30 -1.59 12.52 -13.95
CA GLY A 30 -0.93 13.18 -15.07
C GLY A 30 -1.22 14.69 -15.14
N LEU A 31 -2.40 15.11 -14.67
CA LEU A 31 -2.75 16.52 -14.54
C LEU A 31 -1.99 17.15 -13.37
N PHE A 32 -1.90 16.45 -12.23
CA PHE A 32 -1.16 16.93 -11.05
C PHE A 32 0.31 17.21 -11.35
N ALA A 33 0.95 16.33 -12.13
CA ALA A 33 2.34 16.52 -12.56
C ALA A 33 2.54 17.78 -13.42
N LYS A 34 1.52 18.20 -14.17
CA LYS A 34 1.61 19.33 -15.12
C LYS A 34 1.15 20.66 -14.52
N LYS A 35 0.09 20.63 -13.70
CA LYS A 35 -0.62 21.82 -13.22
C LYS A 35 -0.51 22.02 -11.71
N GLY A 36 0.16 21.12 -11.00
CA GLY A 36 0.19 21.09 -9.55
C GLY A 36 -0.94 20.24 -8.96
N LEU A 37 -0.78 19.86 -7.69
CA LEU A 37 -1.71 18.99 -6.98
C LEU A 37 -3.06 19.68 -6.79
N ASP A 38 -4.16 19.01 -7.17
CA ASP A 38 -5.49 19.43 -6.77
C ASP A 38 -5.82 18.83 -5.39
N VAL A 39 -5.70 19.67 -4.36
CA VAL A 39 -5.94 19.26 -2.98
C VAL A 39 -7.38 18.78 -2.78
N ARG A 40 -8.37 19.34 -3.50
CA ARG A 40 -9.77 18.95 -3.36
C ARG A 40 -9.96 17.49 -3.78
N VAL A 41 -9.39 17.09 -4.91
CA VAL A 41 -9.48 15.70 -5.40
C VAL A 41 -8.86 14.72 -4.40
N ILE A 42 -7.72 15.07 -3.79
CA ILE A 42 -7.07 14.24 -2.77
C ILE A 42 -7.94 14.13 -1.51
N VAL A 43 -8.47 15.24 -1.01
CA VAL A 43 -9.30 15.27 0.19
C VAL A 43 -10.61 14.50 -0.02
N GLU A 44 -11.27 14.65 -1.15
CA GLU A 44 -12.50 13.92 -1.49
C GLU A 44 -12.24 12.41 -1.58
N ALA A 45 -11.11 11.99 -2.17
CA ALA A 45 -10.71 10.59 -2.19
C ALA A 45 -10.45 10.03 -0.78
N LEU A 46 -9.83 10.81 0.12
CA LEU A 46 -9.60 10.42 1.51
C LEU A 46 -10.90 10.31 2.31
N ILE A 47 -11.84 11.25 2.13
CA ILE A 47 -13.17 11.20 2.75
C ILE A 47 -13.92 9.95 2.28
N SER A 48 -13.91 9.68 0.98
CA SER A 48 -14.56 8.51 0.39
C SER A 48 -13.97 7.19 0.90
N ALA A 49 -12.63 7.11 1.07
CA ALA A 49 -11.98 5.97 1.73
C ALA A 49 -12.43 5.80 3.21
N GLY A 50 -12.58 6.91 3.94
CA GLY A 50 -13.13 6.91 5.29
C GLY A 50 -14.56 6.36 5.33
N VAL A 51 -15.44 6.86 4.46
CA VAL A 51 -16.83 6.39 4.32
C VAL A 51 -16.88 4.91 3.97
N ALA A 52 -16.01 4.45 3.06
CA ALA A 52 -15.91 3.03 2.72
C ALA A 52 -15.57 2.16 3.95
N SER A 53 -14.66 2.62 4.81
CA SER A 53 -14.33 1.92 6.06
C SER A 53 -15.49 1.89 7.05
N CYS A 54 -16.25 2.99 7.17
CA CYS A 54 -17.46 3.04 8.00
C CYS A 54 -18.51 2.04 7.53
N ILE A 55 -18.78 1.99 6.21
CA ILE A 55 -19.75 1.04 5.62
C ILE A 55 -19.30 -0.41 5.84
N ALA A 56 -18.01 -0.69 5.73
CA ALA A 56 -17.47 -2.03 5.95
C ALA A 56 -17.43 -2.46 7.43
N GLY A 57 -17.69 -1.54 8.37
CA GLY A 57 -17.48 -1.77 9.80
C GLY A 57 -16.03 -2.13 10.15
N SER A 58 -15.06 -1.83 9.26
CA SER A 58 -13.67 -2.24 9.40
C SER A 58 -12.77 -1.44 8.46
N SER A 59 -11.46 -1.43 8.74
CA SER A 59 -10.47 -0.77 7.87
C SER A 59 -10.18 -1.55 6.57
N ARG A 60 -10.81 -2.72 6.35
CA ARG A 60 -10.47 -3.63 5.24
C ARG A 60 -10.46 -3.01 3.84
N PRO A 61 -11.41 -2.14 3.44
CA PRO A 61 -11.39 -1.58 2.10
C PRO A 61 -10.20 -0.64 1.85
N CYS A 62 -9.54 -0.15 2.91
CA CYS A 62 -8.49 0.86 2.80
C CYS A 62 -7.14 0.41 3.40
N SER A 63 -7.07 -0.77 4.01
CA SER A 63 -5.89 -1.26 4.72
C SER A 63 -5.67 -2.77 4.54
N GLY A 64 -4.65 -3.10 3.74
CA GLY A 64 -4.20 -4.45 3.42
C GLY A 64 -2.75 -4.71 3.84
N ALA A 65 -2.03 -5.48 3.02
CA ALA A 65 -0.64 -5.89 3.29
C ALA A 65 0.36 -4.72 3.24
N GLU A 66 0.07 -3.69 2.44
CA GLU A 66 0.86 -2.47 2.35
C GLU A 66 0.86 -1.68 3.68
N HIS A 67 -0.27 -1.69 4.38
CA HIS A 67 -0.37 -1.13 5.73
C HIS A 67 0.34 -2.00 6.77
N LEU A 68 0.28 -3.34 6.66
CA LEU A 68 1.07 -4.22 7.53
C LEU A 68 2.58 -3.97 7.37
N PHE A 69 3.05 -3.76 6.14
CA PHE A 69 4.42 -3.32 5.88
C PHE A 69 4.74 -1.97 6.53
N SER A 70 3.86 -0.98 6.41
CA SER A 70 4.00 0.33 7.07
C SER A 70 4.09 0.20 8.60
N HIS A 71 3.23 -0.62 9.21
CA HIS A 71 3.27 -0.90 10.65
C HIS A 71 4.49 -1.69 11.10
N ALA A 72 5.04 -2.56 10.25
CA ALA A 72 6.31 -3.22 10.54
C ALA A 72 7.45 -2.20 10.61
N LEU A 73 7.47 -1.23 9.69
CA LEU A 73 8.41 -0.13 9.70
C LEU A 73 8.25 0.76 10.94
N ASP A 74 7.02 1.04 11.39
CA ASP A 74 6.78 1.80 12.63
C ASP A 74 7.47 1.16 13.84
N LYS A 75 7.59 -0.17 13.87
CA LYS A 75 8.26 -0.91 14.94
C LYS A 75 9.79 -0.92 14.83
N ILE A 76 10.34 -0.99 13.62
CA ILE A 76 11.80 -1.21 13.42
C ILE A 76 12.58 0.05 13.02
N ALA A 77 11.88 1.07 12.55
CA ALA A 77 12.43 2.33 12.09
C ALA A 77 11.48 3.48 12.50
N PRO A 78 11.20 3.64 13.81
CA PRO A 78 10.28 4.67 14.28
C PRO A 78 10.76 6.06 13.85
N GLY A 79 9.81 6.91 13.46
CA GLY A 79 10.09 8.28 12.98
C GLY A 79 10.63 8.39 11.55
N VAL A 80 10.93 7.28 10.88
CA VAL A 80 11.41 7.29 9.49
C VAL A 80 10.23 7.25 8.51
N GLY A 81 10.09 8.31 7.71
CA GLY A 81 9.06 8.45 6.69
C GLY A 81 7.64 8.65 7.24
N LEU A 82 6.80 9.35 6.48
CA LEU A 82 5.40 9.53 6.81
C LEU A 82 4.59 8.26 6.53
N HIS A 83 3.46 8.07 7.22
CA HIS A 83 2.61 6.88 7.06
C HIS A 83 2.21 6.63 5.60
N GLY A 84 1.70 7.66 4.90
CA GLY A 84 1.30 7.54 3.49
C GLY A 84 2.47 7.19 2.54
N GLN A 85 3.68 7.65 2.85
CA GLN A 85 4.89 7.31 2.07
C GLN A 85 5.24 5.84 2.22
N LYS A 86 5.21 5.31 3.46
CA LYS A 86 5.44 3.89 3.75
C LYS A 86 4.37 3.00 3.12
N CYS A 87 3.11 3.39 3.22
CA CYS A 87 2.00 2.68 2.58
C CYS A 87 2.13 2.69 1.04
N GLY A 88 2.52 3.81 0.43
CA GLY A 88 2.77 3.90 -1.01
C GLY A 88 3.90 2.97 -1.48
N ILE A 89 5.02 2.95 -0.76
CA ILE A 89 6.13 2.02 -1.03
C ILE A 89 5.69 0.56 -0.84
N GLY A 90 4.94 0.27 0.23
CA GLY A 90 4.34 -1.04 0.45
C GLY A 90 3.42 -1.46 -0.70
N ALA A 91 2.58 -0.55 -1.19
CA ALA A 91 1.61 -0.82 -2.26
C ALA A 91 2.29 -1.24 -3.56
N ILE A 92 3.45 -0.65 -3.91
CA ILE A 92 4.26 -1.07 -5.06
C ILE A 92 4.63 -2.57 -4.94
N MET A 93 5.14 -2.98 -3.79
CA MET A 93 5.61 -4.35 -3.55
C MET A 93 4.45 -5.34 -3.49
N MET A 94 3.35 -4.97 -2.81
CA MET A 94 2.17 -5.84 -2.70
C MET A 94 1.46 -6.01 -4.03
N ALA A 95 1.34 -4.95 -4.84
CA ALA A 95 0.78 -5.05 -6.18
C ALA A 95 1.59 -6.00 -7.06
N LYS A 96 2.93 -5.97 -6.97
CA LYS A 96 3.77 -6.93 -7.69
C LYS A 96 3.54 -8.37 -7.23
N LEU A 97 3.47 -8.63 -5.93
CA LEU A 97 3.16 -9.98 -5.40
C LEU A 97 1.79 -10.48 -5.85
N GLN A 98 0.83 -9.58 -6.01
CA GLN A 98 -0.52 -9.88 -6.49
C GLN A 98 -0.60 -10.01 -8.03
N GLY A 99 0.49 -9.84 -8.77
CA GLY A 99 0.49 -9.86 -10.23
C GLY A 99 -0.20 -8.64 -10.87
N GLN A 100 -0.36 -7.55 -10.14
CA GLN A 100 -1.00 -6.31 -10.59
C GLN A 100 0.01 -5.33 -11.19
N ASP A 101 -0.50 -4.27 -11.83
CA ASP A 101 0.31 -3.21 -12.43
C ASP A 101 0.89 -2.24 -11.38
N TRP A 102 1.95 -2.70 -10.71
CA TRP A 102 2.73 -1.90 -9.77
C TRP A 102 3.46 -0.72 -10.44
N LYS A 103 3.67 -0.73 -11.76
CA LYS A 103 4.34 0.36 -12.48
C LYS A 103 3.44 1.58 -12.57
N THR A 104 2.13 1.38 -12.72
CA THR A 104 1.15 2.48 -12.64
C THR A 104 1.18 3.12 -11.25
N ILE A 105 1.31 2.34 -10.17
CA ILE A 105 1.46 2.90 -8.81
C ILE A 105 2.70 3.79 -8.71
N ILE A 106 3.86 3.33 -9.22
CA ILE A 106 5.09 4.14 -9.26
C ILE A 106 4.89 5.43 -10.04
N LYS A 107 4.27 5.35 -11.21
CA LYS A 107 4.01 6.52 -12.07
C LYS A 107 3.13 7.53 -11.32
N THR A 108 2.03 7.08 -10.71
CA THR A 108 1.12 7.92 -9.93
C THR A 108 1.83 8.59 -8.76
N LEU A 109 2.60 7.83 -7.96
CA LEU A 109 3.34 8.38 -6.82
C LEU A 109 4.34 9.45 -7.26
N LYS A 110 5.11 9.20 -8.33
CA LYS A 110 6.04 10.19 -8.89
C LYS A 110 5.33 11.45 -9.37
N ASN A 111 4.20 11.29 -10.05
CA ASN A 111 3.40 12.42 -10.56
C ASN A 111 2.89 13.34 -9.45
N VAL A 112 2.68 12.83 -8.23
CA VAL A 112 2.26 13.62 -7.06
C VAL A 112 3.42 14.00 -6.14
N GLY A 113 4.66 13.78 -6.55
CA GLY A 113 5.85 14.09 -5.74
C GLY A 113 6.07 13.15 -4.55
N ALA A 114 5.36 12.02 -4.48
CA ALA A 114 5.53 11.03 -3.42
C ALA A 114 6.75 10.12 -3.68
N PRO A 115 7.42 9.65 -2.62
CA PRO A 115 8.55 8.75 -2.74
C PRO A 115 8.12 7.37 -3.26
N THR A 116 9.03 6.74 -4.00
CA THR A 116 8.86 5.38 -4.56
C THR A 116 9.98 4.43 -4.14
N THR A 117 11.02 4.94 -3.49
CA THR A 117 12.15 4.15 -2.99
C THR A 117 12.37 4.36 -1.50
N ALA A 118 12.97 3.36 -0.86
CA ALA A 118 13.33 3.39 0.55
C ALA A 118 14.26 4.56 0.88
N LYS A 119 15.26 4.80 0.02
CA LYS A 119 16.25 5.86 0.18
C LYS A 119 15.61 7.25 0.26
N GLN A 120 14.55 7.51 -0.51
CA GLN A 120 13.87 8.81 -0.51
C GLN A 120 13.23 9.17 0.83
N ILE A 121 12.94 8.19 1.68
CA ILE A 121 12.38 8.41 3.02
C ILE A 121 13.37 8.06 4.15
N GLY A 122 14.64 7.83 3.81
CA GLY A 122 15.69 7.53 4.79
C GLY A 122 15.72 6.08 5.29
N LEU A 123 15.01 5.16 4.64
CA LEU A 123 15.07 3.74 4.98
C LEU A 123 16.27 3.05 4.35
N LYS A 124 16.91 2.19 5.13
CA LYS A 124 17.97 1.30 4.66
C LYS A 124 17.35 0.02 4.02
N PRO A 125 18.01 -0.61 3.03
CA PRO A 125 17.48 -1.81 2.38
C PRO A 125 17.19 -2.98 3.33
N ASP A 126 18.00 -3.18 4.36
CA ASP A 126 17.81 -4.20 5.39
C ASP A 126 16.54 -3.96 6.23
N GLN A 127 16.19 -2.70 6.49
CA GLN A 127 14.93 -2.35 7.15
C GLN A 127 13.73 -2.71 6.28
N VAL A 128 13.78 -2.46 4.97
CA VAL A 128 12.71 -2.86 4.04
C VAL A 128 12.53 -4.38 4.04
N VAL A 129 13.64 -5.13 3.92
CA VAL A 129 13.62 -6.59 3.95
C VAL A 129 13.04 -7.10 5.26
N LYS A 130 13.51 -6.57 6.41
CA LYS A 130 13.02 -6.96 7.73
C LYS A 130 11.53 -6.65 7.90
N ALA A 131 11.07 -5.47 7.47
CA ALA A 131 9.66 -5.10 7.52
C ALA A 131 8.77 -6.05 6.70
N LEU A 132 9.18 -6.43 5.48
CA LEU A 132 8.45 -7.41 4.67
C LEU A 132 8.33 -8.76 5.36
N THR A 133 9.43 -9.25 5.97
CA THR A 133 9.41 -10.53 6.70
C THR A 133 8.56 -10.47 7.97
N MET A 134 8.47 -9.32 8.64
CA MET A 134 7.65 -9.15 9.85
C MET A 134 6.17 -8.92 9.53
N ALA A 135 5.86 -8.29 8.40
CA ALA A 135 4.50 -7.89 8.04
C ALA A 135 3.52 -9.07 7.93
N GLN A 136 4.00 -10.27 7.60
CA GLN A 136 3.18 -11.49 7.48
C GLN A 136 2.56 -11.96 8.80
N ASP A 137 3.11 -11.53 9.94
CA ASP A 137 2.73 -11.99 11.29
C ASP A 137 2.10 -10.88 12.17
N LEU A 138 2.05 -9.64 11.69
CA LEU A 138 1.57 -8.51 12.51
C LEU A 138 0.09 -8.55 12.86
N ARG A 139 -0.72 -9.13 11.98
CA ARG A 139 -2.17 -9.29 12.14
C ARG A 139 -2.58 -10.68 11.63
N PRO A 140 -2.36 -11.73 12.41
CA PRO A 140 -2.59 -13.11 11.97
C PRO A 140 -4.05 -13.37 11.57
N GLU A 141 -5.00 -12.64 12.16
CA GLU A 141 -6.43 -12.69 11.84
C GLU A 141 -6.76 -12.08 10.46
N ARG A 142 -5.87 -11.26 9.92
CA ARG A 142 -6.06 -10.54 8.66
C ARG A 142 -5.39 -11.29 7.51
N TYR A 143 -6.19 -12.05 6.75
CA TYR A 143 -5.71 -12.71 5.53
C TYR A 143 -5.30 -11.69 4.45
N THR A 144 -4.07 -11.78 3.94
CA THR A 144 -3.52 -10.92 2.88
C THR A 144 -2.65 -11.74 1.90
N ILE A 145 -2.13 -11.10 0.84
CA ILE A 145 -1.21 -11.75 -0.10
C ILE A 145 0.05 -12.32 0.59
N LEU A 146 0.47 -11.75 1.72
CA LEU A 146 1.60 -12.25 2.51
C LEU A 146 1.33 -13.62 3.16
N LYS A 147 0.08 -14.10 3.18
CA LYS A 147 -0.24 -15.47 3.61
C LYS A 147 -0.13 -16.50 2.48
N GLU A 148 -0.10 -16.07 1.22
CA GLU A 148 0.08 -16.97 0.06
C GLU A 148 1.56 -17.24 -0.24
N VAL A 149 2.46 -16.49 0.40
CA VAL A 149 3.91 -16.58 0.15
C VAL A 149 4.63 -16.52 1.49
N GLU A 150 5.38 -17.58 1.82
CA GLU A 150 6.32 -17.52 2.93
C GLU A 150 7.42 -16.48 2.61
N MET A 151 7.38 -15.34 3.30
CA MET A 151 8.24 -14.20 3.02
C MET A 151 9.60 -14.36 3.71
N THR A 152 10.50 -15.12 3.11
CA THR A 152 11.89 -15.24 3.56
C THR A 152 12.70 -13.98 3.24
N LYS A 153 13.84 -13.77 3.92
CA LYS A 153 14.75 -12.64 3.65
C LYS A 153 15.14 -12.53 2.17
N ASN A 154 15.42 -13.67 1.53
CA ASN A 154 15.82 -13.71 0.12
C ASN A 154 14.66 -13.31 -0.82
N LYS A 155 13.44 -13.78 -0.55
CA LYS A 155 12.25 -13.39 -1.32
C LYS A 155 11.93 -11.90 -1.13
N ALA A 156 11.99 -11.41 0.11
CA ALA A 156 11.80 -10.00 0.41
C ALA A 156 12.83 -9.10 -0.30
N LEU A 157 14.10 -9.48 -0.28
CA LEU A 157 15.18 -8.78 -1.00
C LEU A 157 14.94 -8.79 -2.51
N SER A 158 14.58 -9.94 -3.08
CA SER A 158 14.27 -10.09 -4.51
C SER A 158 13.07 -9.24 -4.92
N LEU A 159 11.99 -9.25 -4.12
CA LEU A 159 10.80 -8.44 -4.35
C LEU A 159 11.13 -6.94 -4.36
N ALA A 160 11.83 -6.46 -3.33
CA ALA A 160 12.17 -5.06 -3.18
C ALA A 160 13.11 -4.56 -4.30
N LYS A 161 14.12 -5.36 -4.70
CA LYS A 161 14.98 -5.05 -5.86
C LYS A 161 14.21 -5.03 -7.17
N SER A 162 13.39 -6.05 -7.39
CA SER A 162 12.67 -6.22 -8.66
C SER A 162 11.54 -5.20 -8.87
N THR A 163 11.12 -4.50 -7.80
CA THR A 163 10.22 -3.34 -7.84
C THR A 163 10.95 -2.00 -7.85
N LYS A 164 12.29 -1.99 -7.79
CA LYS A 164 13.12 -0.79 -7.66
C LYS A 164 12.83 0.04 -6.40
N VAL A 165 12.29 -0.58 -5.35
CA VAL A 165 12.09 0.07 -4.05
C VAL A 165 13.42 0.23 -3.32
N ILE A 166 14.34 -0.72 -3.50
CA ILE A 166 15.72 -0.68 -3.01
C ILE A 166 16.70 -0.89 -4.17
#